data_AF-A4AD29-F1
#
_entry.id   AF-A4AD29-F1
#
_cell.length_a   1.000
_cell.length_b   1.000
_cell.length_c   1.000
_cell.angle_alpha   90.00
_cell.angle_beta   90.00
_cell.angle_gamma   90.00
#
_symmetry.space_group_name_H-M   'P 1'
#
loop_
_entity.id
_entity.type
_entity.pdbx_description
1 polymer ?
#
loop_
_entity_poly.entity_id
_entity_poly.type
_entity_poly.pdbx_seq_one_letter_code
_entity_poly.pdbx_strand_id
1 'polypeptide(L)'
;MQINSIDEFRRYLAREIEPAILDLANLDERNRIHIQKLIYTNMVDRFDTMVDSLILDNCREKGFFESSLSDMSGVVTESDLVKILIQGDNLQEALDEKLKSGLRNTLLRNRHSRKLTALFLVFQPEVNCVGVQRVNPPDGKIKAKVTPQNAVKIPYSISGYADWLYSRRNSIVHGGGTNRFLENDRAQLKKLYKREPAQTFSIKLGSLTVAAAFYKDVVDLLEA
;
A
#
# COMPACT_ATOMS: atom_id res chain seq x y z
N MET A 1 -8.91 -15.07 -8.48
CA MET A 1 -8.32 -14.23 -7.42
C MET A 1 -9.43 -13.72 -6.50
N GLN A 2 -9.18 -13.71 -5.20
CA GLN A 2 -10.09 -13.11 -4.22
C GLN A 2 -9.89 -11.59 -4.18
N ILE A 3 -10.99 -10.84 -4.25
CA ILE A 3 -10.99 -9.36 -4.34
C ILE A 3 -11.80 -8.67 -3.23
N ASN A 4 -12.31 -9.42 -2.24
CA ASN A 4 -13.19 -8.89 -1.18
C ASN A 4 -12.59 -7.66 -0.46
N SER A 5 -11.29 -7.70 -0.18
CA SER A 5 -10.57 -6.59 0.46
C SER A 5 -10.57 -5.30 -0.39
N ILE A 6 -10.62 -5.42 -1.73
CA ILE A 6 -10.76 -4.28 -2.64
C ILE A 6 -12.14 -3.65 -2.50
N ASP A 7 -13.20 -4.47 -2.52
CA ASP A 7 -14.58 -4.01 -2.35
C ASP A 7 -14.81 -3.32 -1.00
N GLU A 8 -14.28 -3.89 0.08
CA GLU A 8 -14.34 -3.30 1.42
C GLU A 8 -13.66 -1.93 1.47
N PHE A 9 -12.46 -1.84 0.90
CA PHE A 9 -11.71 -0.58 0.87
C PHE A 9 -12.38 0.46 -0.04
N ARG A 10 -12.95 0.06 -1.18
CA ARG A 10 -13.74 0.95 -2.04
C ARG A 10 -14.98 1.49 -1.31
N ARG A 11 -15.71 0.64 -0.60
CA ARG A 11 -16.86 1.06 0.23
C ARG A 11 -16.42 2.04 1.31
N TYR A 12 -15.28 1.79 1.95
CA TYR A 12 -14.69 2.71 2.92
C TYR A 12 -14.39 4.09 2.32
N LEU A 13 -13.76 4.14 1.14
CA LEU A 13 -13.50 5.41 0.45
C LEU A 13 -14.82 6.18 0.17
N ALA A 14 -15.81 5.48 -0.36
CA ALA A 14 -17.09 6.10 -0.77
C ALA A 14 -17.99 6.51 0.40
N ARG A 15 -18.07 5.69 1.46
CA ARG A 15 -19.02 5.88 2.56
C ARG A 15 -18.45 6.60 3.77
N GLU A 16 -17.13 6.52 3.99
CA GLU A 16 -16.48 7.12 5.15
C GLU A 16 -15.58 8.29 4.74
N ILE A 17 -14.67 8.11 3.77
CA ILE A 17 -13.67 9.13 3.43
C ILE A 17 -14.27 10.32 2.69
N GLU A 18 -15.02 10.08 1.61
CA GLU A 18 -15.56 11.16 0.80
C GLU A 18 -16.52 12.07 1.57
N PRO A 19 -17.50 11.55 2.34
CA PRO A 19 -18.34 12.39 3.20
C PRO A 19 -17.52 13.15 4.23
N ALA A 20 -16.54 12.51 4.87
CA ALA A 20 -15.71 13.18 5.87
C ALA A 20 -14.86 14.32 5.29
N ILE A 21 -14.40 14.20 4.04
CA ILE A 21 -13.71 15.30 3.33
C ILE A 21 -14.69 16.48 3.10
N LEU A 22 -15.94 16.21 2.73
CA LEU A 22 -16.95 17.25 2.56
C LEU A 22 -17.28 17.95 3.88
N ASP A 23 -17.47 17.19 4.95
CA ASP A 23 -17.74 17.75 6.28
C ASP A 23 -16.57 18.61 6.78
N LEU A 24 -15.34 18.15 6.57
CA LEU A 24 -14.13 18.93 6.90
C LEU A 24 -14.00 20.23 6.11
N ALA A 25 -14.58 20.30 4.91
CA ALA A 25 -14.56 21.52 4.12
C ALA A 25 -15.34 22.65 4.81
N ASN A 26 -16.38 22.29 5.58
CA ASN A 26 -17.25 23.23 6.31
C ASN A 26 -16.69 23.68 7.67
N LEU A 27 -15.57 23.09 8.11
CA LEU A 27 -14.91 23.44 9.37
C LEU A 27 -13.76 24.43 9.17
N ASP A 28 -13.57 25.31 10.15
CA ASP A 28 -12.42 26.21 10.20
C ASP A 28 -11.09 25.46 10.21
N GLU A 29 -10.07 26.04 9.58
CA GLU A 29 -8.79 25.36 9.38
C GLU A 29 -8.12 24.94 10.68
N ARG A 30 -8.17 25.77 11.73
CA ARG A 30 -7.61 25.44 13.06
C ARG A 30 -8.28 24.21 13.68
N ASN A 31 -9.57 24.04 13.45
CA ASN A 31 -10.38 23.00 14.08
C ASN A 31 -10.26 21.65 13.35
N ARG A 32 -9.83 21.64 12.08
CA ARG A 32 -9.74 20.43 11.25
C ARG A 32 -8.36 19.79 11.14
N ILE A 33 -7.26 20.42 11.59
CA ILE A 33 -5.89 19.89 11.42
C ILE A 33 -5.74 18.47 11.99
N HIS A 34 -6.24 18.25 13.21
CA HIS A 34 -6.13 16.95 13.87
C HIS A 34 -6.99 15.89 13.18
N ILE A 35 -8.21 16.25 12.77
CA ILE A 35 -9.12 15.36 12.06
C ILE A 35 -8.57 15.00 10.68
N GLN A 36 -7.96 15.96 9.97
CA GLN A 36 -7.29 15.73 8.69
C GLN A 36 -6.17 14.71 8.81
N LYS A 37 -5.32 14.83 9.85
CA LYS A 37 -4.27 13.84 10.12
C LYS A 37 -4.86 12.46 10.39
N LEU A 38 -5.91 12.38 11.22
CA LEU A 38 -6.56 11.12 11.56
C LEU A 38 -7.16 10.43 10.33
N ILE A 39 -7.89 11.17 9.51
CA ILE A 39 -8.47 10.64 8.26
C ILE A 39 -7.37 10.19 7.31
N TYR A 40 -6.31 10.99 7.18
CA TYR A 40 -5.16 10.63 6.34
C TYR A 40 -4.50 9.33 6.80
N THR A 41 -4.16 9.22 8.08
CA THR A 41 -3.51 8.01 8.62
C THR A 41 -4.42 6.80 8.48
N ASN A 42 -5.71 6.93 8.81
CA ASN A 42 -6.66 5.81 8.68
C ASN A 42 -6.83 5.36 7.23
N MET A 43 -6.85 6.31 6.28
CA MET A 43 -6.95 5.98 4.86
C MET A 43 -5.72 5.21 4.35
N VAL A 44 -4.52 5.68 4.69
CA VAL A 44 -3.27 5.01 4.32
C VAL A 44 -3.16 3.63 4.98
N ASP A 45 -3.59 3.49 6.24
CA ASP A 45 -3.52 2.25 7.01
C ASP A 45 -4.47 1.19 6.48
N ARG A 46 -5.70 1.58 6.16
CA ARG A 46 -6.65 0.65 5.54
C ARG A 46 -6.22 0.24 4.13
N PHE A 47 -5.53 1.12 3.39
CA PHE A 47 -4.95 0.74 2.11
C PHE A 47 -3.82 -0.29 2.26
N ASP A 48 -2.88 -0.08 3.20
CA ASP A 48 -1.80 -1.06 3.46
C ASP A 48 -2.38 -2.40 3.96
N THR A 49 -3.40 -2.36 4.81
CA THR A 49 -4.11 -3.56 5.26
C THR A 49 -4.77 -4.29 4.10
N MET A 50 -5.42 -3.58 3.17
CA MET A 50 -6.01 -4.18 1.98
C MET A 50 -4.96 -4.86 1.10
N VAL A 51 -3.81 -4.23 0.89
CA VAL A 51 -2.68 -4.83 0.16
C VAL A 51 -2.20 -6.11 0.86
N ASP A 52 -2.01 -6.07 2.17
CA ASP A 52 -1.56 -7.22 2.96
C ASP A 52 -2.58 -8.38 2.89
N SER A 53 -3.87 -8.08 3.05
CA SER A 53 -4.96 -9.06 2.94
C SER A 53 -4.99 -9.69 1.56
N LEU A 54 -4.91 -8.90 0.47
CA LEU A 54 -4.92 -9.45 -0.89
C LEU A 54 -3.74 -10.39 -1.16
N ILE A 55 -2.56 -10.07 -0.65
CA ILE A 55 -1.38 -10.94 -0.76
C ILE A 55 -1.63 -12.28 -0.03
N LEU A 56 -2.21 -12.24 1.16
CA LEU A 56 -2.46 -13.45 1.97
C LEU A 56 -3.62 -14.29 1.43
N ASP A 57 -4.71 -13.65 1.02
CA ASP A 57 -5.91 -14.31 0.49
C ASP A 57 -5.65 -14.99 -0.85
N ASN A 58 -4.64 -14.50 -1.58
CA ASN A 58 -4.23 -15.04 -2.87
C ASN A 58 -2.87 -15.77 -2.80
N CYS A 59 -2.46 -16.25 -1.62
CA CYS A 59 -1.13 -16.84 -1.39
C CYS A 59 -0.72 -18.00 -2.32
N ARG A 60 -1.69 -18.66 -2.96
CA ARG A 60 -1.48 -19.76 -3.93
C ARG A 60 -1.12 -19.28 -5.34
N GLU A 61 -1.31 -18.01 -5.64
CA GLU A 61 -0.99 -17.46 -6.95
C GLU A 61 0.52 -17.51 -7.19
N LYS A 62 0.93 -17.85 -8.42
CA LYS A 62 2.32 -18.23 -8.74
C LYS A 62 3.38 -17.26 -8.21
N GLY A 63 3.19 -15.94 -8.39
CA GLY A 63 4.15 -14.94 -7.93
C GLY A 63 4.30 -14.85 -6.40
N PHE A 64 3.22 -15.11 -5.66
CA PHE A 64 3.26 -15.16 -4.20
C PHE A 64 3.76 -16.51 -3.70
N PHE A 65 3.35 -17.60 -4.33
CA PHE A 65 3.82 -18.94 -4.02
C PHE A 65 5.35 -19.01 -4.10
N GLU A 66 5.96 -18.55 -5.20
CA GLU A 66 7.43 -18.50 -5.34
C GLU A 66 8.10 -17.65 -4.25
N SER A 67 7.50 -16.51 -3.90
CA SER A 67 8.00 -15.62 -2.83
C SER A 67 7.84 -16.22 -1.42
N SER A 68 6.87 -17.10 -1.22
CA SER A 68 6.67 -17.81 0.04
C SER A 68 7.68 -18.94 0.23
N LEU A 69 8.11 -19.56 -0.87
CA LEU A 69 9.03 -20.70 -0.87
C LEU A 69 10.51 -20.30 -0.77
N SER A 70 10.87 -19.04 -1.06
CA SER A 70 12.27 -18.60 -0.98
C SER A 70 12.87 -18.78 0.42
N ASP A 71 12.05 -18.68 1.47
CA ASP A 71 12.44 -18.94 2.87
C ASP A 71 12.18 -20.41 3.31
N MET A 72 11.44 -21.21 2.52
CA MET A 72 11.17 -22.62 2.81
C MET A 72 12.25 -23.58 2.32
N SER A 73 13.43 -23.07 1.96
CA SER A 73 14.62 -23.89 1.70
C SER A 73 15.12 -24.68 2.92
N GLY A 74 14.47 -24.52 4.08
CA GLY A 74 14.67 -25.36 5.26
C GLY A 74 14.22 -26.81 5.06
N VAL A 75 14.94 -27.73 5.70
CA VAL A 75 14.60 -29.16 5.75
C VAL A 75 13.17 -29.33 6.26
N VAL A 76 12.33 -30.04 5.50
CA VAL A 76 10.99 -30.45 5.97
C VAL A 76 11.18 -31.26 7.25
N THR A 77 10.68 -30.74 8.36
CA THR A 77 10.86 -31.40 9.66
C THR A 77 9.85 -32.54 9.82
N GLU A 78 10.15 -33.53 10.66
CA GLU A 78 9.14 -34.53 11.07
C GLU A 78 7.88 -33.88 11.63
N SER A 79 8.01 -32.74 12.33
CA SER A 79 6.85 -32.00 12.84
C SER A 79 5.95 -31.44 11.74
N ASP A 80 6.50 -31.06 10.58
CA ASP A 80 5.74 -30.63 9.41
C ASP A 80 4.98 -31.81 8.78
N LEU A 81 5.65 -32.97 8.67
CA LEU A 81 5.04 -34.20 8.16
C LEU A 81 3.93 -34.72 9.08
N VAL A 82 4.14 -34.66 10.39
CA VAL A 82 3.14 -35.03 11.41
C VAL A 82 1.94 -34.07 11.36
N LYS A 83 2.14 -32.76 11.18
CA LYS A 83 1.02 -31.81 10.99
C LYS A 83 0.22 -32.12 9.72
N ILE A 84 0.90 -32.40 8.61
CA ILE A 84 0.30 -32.81 7.34
C ILE A 84 -0.52 -34.11 7.49
N LEU A 85 0.01 -35.09 8.24
CA LEU A 85 -0.65 -36.38 8.50
C LEU A 85 -1.84 -36.25 9.48
N ILE A 86 -1.72 -35.43 10.53
CA ILE A 86 -2.81 -35.15 11.49
C ILE A 86 -3.94 -34.36 10.82
N GLN A 87 -3.62 -33.44 9.91
CA GLN A 87 -4.58 -32.65 9.15
C GLN A 87 -5.02 -33.34 7.85
N GLY A 88 -4.99 -34.68 7.80
CA GLY A 88 -5.33 -35.44 6.59
C GLY A 88 -6.67 -35.05 5.94
N ASP A 89 -7.64 -34.63 6.75
CA ASP A 89 -8.96 -34.17 6.27
C ASP A 89 -8.95 -32.70 5.76
N ASN A 90 -8.02 -31.86 6.25
CA ASN A 90 -7.92 -30.42 5.94
C ASN A 90 -6.50 -30.01 5.45
N LEU A 91 -5.86 -30.86 4.64
CA LEU A 91 -4.50 -30.63 4.14
C LEU A 91 -4.33 -29.28 3.42
N GLN A 92 -5.38 -28.81 2.76
CA GLN A 92 -5.40 -27.54 2.05
C GLN A 92 -5.26 -26.33 2.98
N GLU A 93 -5.90 -26.35 4.15
CA GLU A 93 -5.79 -25.27 5.15
C GLU A 93 -4.39 -25.24 5.78
N ALA A 94 -3.82 -26.42 6.04
CA ALA A 94 -2.46 -26.57 6.54
C ALA A 94 -1.42 -25.94 5.59
N LEU A 95 -1.58 -26.20 4.29
CA LEU A 95 -0.74 -25.64 3.24
C LEU A 95 -0.92 -24.13 3.15
N ASP A 96 -2.14 -23.62 3.21
CA ASP A 96 -2.41 -22.17 3.17
C ASP A 96 -1.76 -21.43 4.33
N GLU A 97 -1.86 -21.93 5.56
CA GLU A 97 -1.20 -21.30 6.69
C GLU A 97 0.32 -21.31 6.56
N LYS A 98 0.89 -22.38 5.99
CA LYS A 98 2.33 -22.44 5.71
C LYS A 98 2.73 -21.40 4.66
N LEU A 99 2.00 -21.28 3.56
CA LEU A 99 2.25 -20.28 2.52
C LEU A 99 2.09 -18.85 3.05
N LYS A 100 1.01 -18.57 3.78
CA LYS A 100 0.77 -17.29 4.45
C LYS A 100 1.87 -16.94 5.44
N SER A 101 2.37 -17.91 6.21
CA SER A 101 3.50 -17.71 7.11
C SER A 101 4.78 -17.35 6.35
N GLY A 102 5.05 -18.03 5.22
CA GLY A 102 6.15 -17.68 4.31
C GLY A 102 6.04 -16.22 3.83
N LEU A 103 4.88 -15.82 3.31
CA LEU A 103 4.62 -14.46 2.85
C LEU A 103 4.74 -13.41 3.95
N ARG A 104 4.28 -13.72 5.18
CA ARG A 104 4.45 -12.84 6.36
C ARG A 104 5.91 -12.58 6.67
N ASN A 105 6.79 -13.56 6.45
CA ASN A 105 8.22 -13.43 6.75
C ASN A 105 9.05 -12.87 5.59
N THR A 106 8.61 -13.04 4.35
CA THR A 106 9.31 -12.54 3.17
C THR A 106 8.71 -11.24 2.64
N LEU A 107 7.51 -11.30 2.08
CA LEU A 107 6.91 -10.21 1.32
C LEU A 107 6.34 -9.11 2.23
N LEU A 108 5.57 -9.47 3.26
CA LEU A 108 4.87 -8.48 4.11
C LEU A 108 5.79 -7.70 5.06
N ARG A 109 7.02 -8.18 5.29
CA ARG A 109 8.05 -7.38 6.00
C ARG A 109 8.67 -6.29 5.14
N ASN A 110 8.49 -6.36 3.83
CA ASN A 110 9.03 -5.32 2.96
C ASN A 110 8.24 -4.02 3.09
N ARG A 111 8.85 -2.94 2.62
CA ARG A 111 8.17 -1.65 2.50
C ARG A 111 6.95 -1.74 1.60
N HIS A 112 5.99 -0.88 1.90
CA HIS A 112 4.73 -0.73 1.19
C HIS A 112 4.88 -0.71 -0.35
N SER A 113 5.84 0.05 -0.88
CA SER A 113 6.09 0.08 -2.34
C SER A 113 6.44 -1.27 -2.96
N ARG A 114 7.16 -2.14 -2.25
CA ARG A 114 7.52 -3.48 -2.74
C ARG A 114 6.32 -4.42 -2.64
N LYS A 115 5.52 -4.33 -1.58
CA LYS A 115 4.26 -5.07 -1.43
C LYS A 115 3.31 -4.76 -2.59
N LEU A 116 3.08 -3.47 -2.85
CA LEU A 116 2.20 -3.03 -3.93
C LEU A 116 2.74 -3.45 -5.31
N THR A 117 4.06 -3.39 -5.52
CA THR A 117 4.67 -3.86 -6.77
C THR A 117 4.44 -5.36 -6.97
N ALA A 118 4.64 -6.17 -5.93
CA ALA A 118 4.36 -7.60 -6.00
C ALA A 118 2.87 -7.88 -6.28
N LEU A 119 1.97 -7.11 -5.67
CA LEU A 119 0.54 -7.21 -5.92
C LEU A 119 0.20 -6.95 -7.40
N PHE A 120 0.71 -5.86 -7.98
CA PHE A 120 0.53 -5.55 -9.41
C PHE A 120 1.11 -6.63 -10.32
N LEU A 121 2.27 -7.22 -9.98
CA LEU A 121 2.85 -8.30 -10.80
C LEU A 121 1.96 -9.55 -10.86
N VAL A 122 1.12 -9.79 -9.86
CA VAL A 122 0.22 -10.95 -9.83
C VAL A 122 -1.15 -10.60 -10.40
N PHE A 123 -1.73 -9.47 -10.02
CA PHE A 123 -3.09 -9.08 -10.45
C PHE A 123 -3.12 -8.50 -11.87
N GLN A 124 -2.11 -7.71 -12.24
CA GLN A 124 -2.10 -6.85 -13.44
C GLN A 124 -0.66 -6.76 -14.01
N PRO A 125 -0.08 -7.87 -14.48
CA PRO A 125 1.35 -7.95 -14.84
C PRO A 125 1.77 -6.97 -15.95
N GLU A 126 0.84 -6.54 -16.80
CA GLU A 126 1.06 -5.54 -17.85
C GLU A 126 1.12 -4.09 -17.31
N VAL A 127 0.60 -3.84 -16.11
CA VAL A 127 0.63 -2.53 -15.47
C VAL A 127 2.00 -2.29 -14.84
N ASN A 128 2.84 -1.54 -15.55
CA ASN A 128 4.13 -1.10 -15.01
C ASN A 128 3.94 -0.02 -13.92
N CYS A 129 3.96 -0.45 -12.66
CA CYS A 129 3.76 0.38 -11.47
C CYS A 129 5.02 1.11 -10.96
N VAL A 130 6.22 0.72 -11.42
CA VAL A 130 7.51 1.26 -10.93
C VAL A 130 8.19 2.19 -11.94
N GLY A 131 8.32 1.74 -13.19
CA GLY A 131 9.17 2.37 -14.21
C GLY A 131 8.49 3.47 -15.02
N VAL A 132 7.16 3.47 -15.09
CA VAL A 132 6.40 4.45 -15.89
C VAL A 132 5.84 5.55 -14.99
N GLN A 133 6.01 6.79 -15.44
CA GLN A 133 5.45 7.97 -14.79
C GLN A 133 3.98 8.08 -15.18
N ARG A 134 3.08 7.72 -14.26
CA ARG A 134 1.64 7.58 -14.48
C ARG A 134 0.81 8.43 -13.52
N VAL A 135 1.30 8.63 -12.30
CA VAL A 135 0.61 9.44 -11.29
C VAL A 135 0.87 10.90 -11.58
N ASN A 136 -0.17 11.72 -11.55
CA ASN A 136 -0.07 13.17 -11.60
C ASN A 136 -0.20 13.74 -10.18
N PRO A 137 0.89 14.14 -9.51
CA PRO A 137 0.85 14.51 -8.09
C PRO A 137 -0.15 15.61 -7.68
N PRO A 138 -0.46 16.62 -8.51
CA PRO A 138 -1.45 17.65 -8.18
C PRO A 138 -2.89 17.15 -8.02
N ASP A 139 -3.32 16.16 -8.80
CA ASP A 139 -4.69 15.61 -8.75
C ASP A 139 -4.75 14.17 -8.24
N GLY A 140 -3.60 13.50 -8.08
CA GLY A 140 -3.47 12.13 -7.59
C GLY A 140 -3.85 11.08 -8.62
N LYS A 141 -4.30 11.48 -9.81
CA LYS A 141 -4.85 10.55 -10.79
C LYS A 141 -3.77 9.75 -11.49
N ILE A 142 -4.07 8.49 -11.78
CA ILE A 142 -3.24 7.60 -12.58
C ILE A 142 -3.67 7.72 -14.04
N LYS A 143 -2.74 8.17 -14.88
CA LYS A 143 -2.90 8.35 -16.32
C LYS A 143 -2.02 7.35 -17.06
N ALA A 144 -2.27 7.15 -18.35
CA ALA A 144 -1.42 6.29 -19.18
C ALA A 144 0.06 6.71 -19.16
N LYS A 145 0.30 8.03 -19.19
CA LYS A 145 1.62 8.65 -19.04
C LYS A 145 1.48 10.09 -18.54
N VAL A 146 2.43 10.54 -17.73
CA VAL A 146 2.55 11.92 -17.24
C VAL A 146 3.96 12.42 -17.50
N THR A 147 4.09 13.66 -17.96
CA THR A 147 5.38 14.33 -18.10
C THR A 147 5.80 14.88 -16.74
N PRO A 148 6.91 14.41 -16.14
CA PRO A 148 7.33 14.89 -14.83
C PRO A 148 7.76 16.35 -14.88
N GLN A 149 7.30 17.13 -13.91
CA GLN A 149 7.77 18.49 -13.70
C GLN A 149 8.95 18.50 -12.73
N ASN A 150 10.03 19.20 -13.08
CA ASN A 150 11.26 19.25 -12.27
C ASN A 150 11.04 19.84 -10.87
N ALA A 151 10.11 20.81 -10.74
CA ALA A 151 9.78 21.43 -9.45
C ALA A 151 9.09 20.46 -8.47
N VAL A 152 8.51 19.37 -8.96
CA VAL A 152 7.74 18.44 -8.13
C VAL A 152 8.66 17.42 -7.49
N LYS A 153 8.71 17.48 -6.15
CA LYS A 153 9.53 16.62 -5.28
C LYS A 153 8.85 15.30 -4.90
N ILE A 154 7.77 14.95 -5.60
CA ILE A 154 6.94 13.77 -5.34
C ILE A 154 7.18 12.75 -6.48
N PRO A 155 7.26 11.44 -6.20
CA PRO A 155 7.33 10.41 -7.24
C PRO A 155 6.11 10.41 -8.16
N TYR A 156 6.30 10.02 -9.42
CA TYR A 156 5.25 9.95 -10.44
C TYR A 156 4.90 8.50 -10.84
N SER A 157 5.61 7.50 -10.32
CA SER A 157 5.23 6.09 -10.48
C SER A 157 4.21 5.69 -9.42
N ILE A 158 3.39 4.67 -9.70
CA ILE A 158 2.34 4.20 -8.79
C ILE A 158 2.96 3.76 -7.46
N SER A 159 3.95 2.85 -7.50
CA SER A 159 4.61 2.34 -6.30
C SER A 159 5.36 3.44 -5.54
N GLY A 160 5.95 4.40 -6.26
CA GLY A 160 6.67 5.50 -5.62
C GLY A 160 5.75 6.51 -4.95
N TYR A 161 4.60 6.83 -5.57
CA TYR A 161 3.61 7.72 -4.99
C TYR A 161 2.99 7.10 -3.73
N ALA A 162 2.67 5.80 -3.79
CA ALA A 162 2.21 5.05 -2.62
C ALA A 162 3.24 5.06 -1.48
N ASP A 163 4.53 4.83 -1.76
CA ASP A 163 5.60 4.91 -0.73
C ASP A 163 5.72 6.31 -0.13
N TRP A 164 5.51 7.35 -0.94
CA TRP A 164 5.53 8.73 -0.48
C TRP A 164 4.34 9.04 0.44
N LEU A 165 3.14 8.55 0.12
CA LEU A 165 1.97 8.65 1.02
C LEU A 165 2.22 7.90 2.33
N TYR A 166 2.74 6.67 2.25
CA TYR A 166 3.06 5.86 3.42
C TYR A 166 4.12 6.52 4.31
N SER A 167 5.12 7.14 3.72
CA SER A 167 6.17 7.89 4.45
C SER A 167 5.60 9.08 5.23
N ARG A 168 4.60 9.79 4.68
CA ARG A 168 3.91 10.87 5.42
C ARG A 168 3.12 10.31 6.60
N ARG A 169 2.46 9.16 6.41
CA ARG A 169 1.77 8.45 7.51
C ARG A 169 2.77 8.07 8.60
N ASN A 170 3.91 7.47 8.26
CA ASN A 170 4.93 7.07 9.21
C ASN A 170 5.44 8.25 10.05
N SER A 171 5.65 9.41 9.44
CA SER A 171 6.00 10.63 10.15
C SER A 171 4.95 11.08 11.17
N ILE A 172 3.67 10.95 10.86
CA ILE A 172 2.60 11.30 11.79
C ILE A 172 2.55 10.29 12.95
N VAL A 173 2.59 9.00 12.65
CA VAL A 173 2.40 7.93 13.64
C VAL A 173 3.65 7.70 14.50
N HIS A 174 4.82 7.59 13.87
CA HIS A 174 6.08 7.24 14.54
C HIS A 174 6.98 8.46 14.81
N GLY A 175 6.75 9.58 14.11
CA GLY A 175 7.47 10.82 14.33
C GLY A 175 6.83 11.73 15.39
N GLY A 176 6.07 11.18 16.34
CA GLY A 176 5.45 11.94 17.44
C GLY A 176 4.40 12.97 16.99
N GLY A 177 3.62 12.67 15.94
CA GLY A 177 2.64 13.59 15.39
C GLY A 177 3.24 14.74 14.57
N THR A 178 4.56 14.75 14.36
CA THR A 178 5.24 15.81 13.62
C THR A 178 4.95 15.73 12.12
N ASN A 179 5.11 16.88 11.47
CA ASN A 179 4.95 17.05 10.05
C ASN A 179 6.30 16.94 9.31
N ARG A 180 7.26 16.20 9.87
CA ARG A 180 8.63 16.08 9.36
C ARG A 180 8.87 14.66 8.88
N PHE A 181 9.33 14.52 7.63
CA PHE A 181 9.72 13.21 7.10
C PHE A 181 10.83 12.58 7.95
N LEU A 182 10.68 11.28 8.25
CA LEU A 182 11.76 10.50 8.86
C LEU A 182 12.97 10.46 7.92
N GLU A 183 14.17 10.49 8.47
CA GLU A 183 15.40 10.58 7.68
C GLU A 183 15.58 9.36 6.76
N ASN A 184 15.31 8.17 7.29
CA ASN A 184 15.33 6.92 6.52
C ASN A 184 14.35 6.97 5.34
N ASP A 185 13.11 7.43 5.55
CA ASP A 185 12.11 7.50 4.49
C ASP A 185 12.55 8.45 3.36
N ARG A 186 13.11 9.62 3.71
CA ARG A 186 13.67 10.54 2.70
C ARG A 186 14.82 9.91 1.92
N ALA A 187 15.73 9.21 2.60
CA ALA A 187 16.86 8.55 1.97
C ALA A 187 16.39 7.46 1.00
N GLN A 188 15.38 6.67 1.37
CA GLN A 188 14.82 5.64 0.50
C GLN A 188 14.10 6.25 -0.71
N LEU A 189 13.27 7.26 -0.52
CA LEU A 189 12.58 7.94 -1.63
C LEU A 189 13.57 8.54 -2.64
N LYS A 190 14.68 9.14 -2.15
CA LYS A 190 15.77 9.64 -2.99
C LYS A 190 16.46 8.49 -3.74
N LYS A 191 16.81 7.41 -3.05
CA LYS A 191 17.51 6.26 -3.64
C LYS A 191 16.70 5.57 -4.73
N LEU A 192 15.42 5.33 -4.51
CA LEU A 192 14.59 4.47 -5.37
C LEU A 192 13.93 5.24 -6.51
N TYR A 193 13.45 6.45 -6.20
CA TYR A 193 12.60 7.21 -7.12
C TYR A 193 13.28 8.48 -7.62
N LYS A 194 14.53 8.75 -7.21
CA LYS A 194 15.31 9.93 -7.58
C LYS A 194 14.57 11.24 -7.24
N ARG A 195 13.80 11.23 -6.15
CA ARG A 195 13.04 12.39 -5.66
C ARG A 195 13.43 12.73 -4.24
N GLU A 196 13.64 14.01 -3.99
CA GLU A 196 14.01 14.52 -2.68
C GLU A 196 12.82 15.27 -2.07
N PRO A 197 11.95 14.58 -1.29
CA PRO A 197 10.85 15.26 -0.63
C PRO A 197 11.36 16.38 0.28
N ALA A 198 10.54 17.42 0.42
CA ALA A 198 10.78 18.48 1.40
C ALA A 198 10.95 17.88 2.80
N GLN A 199 11.66 18.60 3.68
CA GLN A 199 11.87 18.12 5.06
C GLN A 199 10.54 18.02 5.83
N THR A 200 9.63 18.95 5.57
CA THR A 200 8.31 19.01 6.19
C THR A 200 7.20 18.91 5.16
N PHE A 201 6.01 18.54 5.62
CA PHE A 201 4.79 18.49 4.83
C PHE A 201 3.61 19.03 5.64
N SER A 202 2.46 19.20 5.00
CA SER A 202 1.19 19.44 5.71
C SER A 202 0.15 18.47 5.18
N ILE A 203 -0.77 18.03 6.04
CA ILE A 203 -1.96 17.31 5.60
C ILE A 203 -3.07 18.36 5.50
N LYS A 204 -3.30 18.84 4.28
CA LYS A 204 -4.40 19.78 3.98
C LYS A 204 -5.60 19.01 3.45
N LEU A 205 -6.75 19.67 3.36
CA LEU A 205 -7.96 19.08 2.77
C LEU A 205 -7.68 18.52 1.35
N GLY A 206 -7.00 19.29 0.51
CA GLY A 206 -6.60 18.83 -0.83
C GLY A 206 -5.66 17.61 -0.81
N SER A 207 -4.86 17.40 0.26
CA SER A 207 -4.07 16.16 0.40
C SER A 207 -4.94 14.93 0.58
N LEU A 208 -6.08 15.06 1.25
CA LEU A 208 -7.03 13.96 1.44
C LEU A 208 -7.71 13.62 0.13
N THR A 209 -8.22 14.63 -0.58
CA THR A 209 -8.88 14.46 -1.88
C THR A 209 -7.95 13.80 -2.90
N VAL A 210 -6.71 14.27 -3.00
CA VAL A 210 -5.71 13.75 -3.92
C VAL A 210 -5.31 12.32 -3.58
N ALA A 211 -5.12 12.00 -2.30
CA ALA A 211 -4.78 10.64 -1.89
C ALA A 211 -5.96 9.67 -2.09
N ALA A 212 -7.19 10.10 -1.80
CA ALA A 212 -8.39 9.30 -2.08
C ALA A 212 -8.55 9.03 -3.59
N ALA A 213 -8.32 10.03 -4.44
CA ALA A 213 -8.35 9.85 -5.90
C ALA A 213 -7.29 8.83 -6.37
N PHE A 214 -6.06 8.95 -5.87
CA PHE A 214 -5.00 7.97 -6.16
C PHE A 214 -5.42 6.55 -5.76
N TYR A 215 -5.94 6.38 -4.54
CA TYR A 215 -6.32 5.05 -4.05
C TYR A 215 -7.50 4.44 -4.79
N LYS A 216 -8.46 5.25 -5.24
CA LYS A 216 -9.53 4.79 -6.16
C LYS A 216 -8.94 4.27 -7.46
N ASP A 217 -8.08 5.06 -8.12
CA ASP A 217 -7.48 4.65 -9.38
C ASP A 217 -6.60 3.39 -9.23
N VAL A 218 -5.91 3.20 -8.10
CA VAL A 218 -5.17 1.95 -7.82
C VAL A 218 -6.11 0.76 -7.70
N VAL A 219 -7.20 0.90 -6.95
CA VAL A 219 -8.21 -0.15 -6.77
C VAL A 219 -8.84 -0.52 -8.12
N ASP A 220 -9.22 0.47 -8.91
CA ASP A 220 -9.83 0.24 -10.22
C ASP A 220 -8.86 -0.44 -11.20
N LEU A 221 -7.56 -0.14 -11.11
CA LEU A 221 -6.55 -0.86 -11.87
C LEU A 221 -6.40 -2.31 -11.42
N LEU A 222 -6.43 -2.59 -10.11
CA LEU A 222 -6.24 -3.95 -9.59
C LEU A 222 -7.39 -4.89 -9.94
N GLU A 223 -8.60 -4.36 -10.20
CA GLU A 223 -9.78 -5.13 -10.61
C GLU A 223 -9.97 -5.28 -12.13
N ALA A 224 -9.23 -4.52 -12.94
CA ALA A 224 -9.44 -4.45 -14.39
C ALA A 224 -9.19 -5.78 -15.12
#